data_AF-A0A962CSZ3-F1
#
_entry.id   AF-A0A962CSZ3-F1
#
_cell.length_a   1.000
_cell.length_b   1.000
_cell.length_c   1.000
_cell.angle_alpha   90.00
_cell.angle_beta   90.00
_cell.angle_gamma   90.00
#
_symmetry.space_group_name_H-M   'P 1'
#
loop_
_entity.id
_entity.type
_entity.pdbx_description
1 polymer ?
#
loop_
_entity_poly.entity_id
_entity_poly.type
_entity_poly.pdbx_seq_one_letter_code
_entity_poly.pdbx_strand_id
1 'polypeptide(L)'
;MRTFIFLLLFVQGQLLAGVNDVITINPNSASTIGGTIIVVSGISNPASVTQILVGDKACGFIILQGNDFQCLVPDGIGKQPVYVISDSQQDLSGSSHFLFYDAPSVQQVSPTDLNQVGGQTITIQGTNFGGETPVVLIGGKPCQVTNSNHNQIDCISPSGRGSNHGLVVMQTVDNSTTVPNVFSYISCPVGTYTQNGQCLPCDPGTYQDQTDANQCKLCPAGQYTNISGAASCNNCNPGTFADSVGSSSCSLCLAGSFQDQSGQSSCKLCEPGTANNSEGAFSCSACPAGRFAVSSGQQFCEVCNAGTFQSQQGQTSCITCAPGTVAAVTGMSSCTACSPGKYQNQAGQASCMNCDPGTFTNFSGSAQCSLCPSGTFQNLSGSTNCLTCPDSELQPAEGQTSCLGPGQCDALYGIFYSQFKQGLESVPDPN
;
A
#
# COMPACT_ATOMS: atom_id res chain seq x y z
N MET A 1 19.25 -0.69 -60.01
CA MET A 1 19.46 -0.72 -61.47
C MET A 1 18.94 0.57 -62.08
N ARG A 2 19.83 1.56 -62.29
CA ARG A 2 19.81 2.62 -63.30
C ARG A 2 20.91 3.62 -62.92
N THR A 3 22.13 3.22 -63.25
CA THR A 3 23.36 3.98 -63.10
C THR A 3 23.42 4.98 -64.25
N PHE A 4 23.26 6.28 -63.98
CA PHE A 4 23.65 7.32 -64.94
C PHE A 4 25.12 7.65 -64.67
N ILE A 5 25.98 7.01 -65.45
CA ILE A 5 27.42 7.29 -65.52
C ILE A 5 27.57 8.59 -66.32
N PHE A 6 27.84 9.70 -65.64
CA PHE A 6 28.38 10.89 -66.31
C PHE A 6 29.84 10.60 -66.66
N LEU A 7 30.07 10.43 -67.96
CA LEU A 7 31.34 10.08 -68.57
C LEU A 7 32.29 11.28 -68.47
N LEU A 8 33.16 11.30 -67.45
CA LEU A 8 34.33 12.20 -67.39
C LEU A 8 35.36 11.76 -68.44
N LEU A 9 35.22 12.29 -69.66
CA LEU A 9 36.26 12.23 -70.68
C LEU A 9 37.38 13.22 -70.31
N PHE A 10 38.38 12.72 -69.58
CA PHE A 10 39.69 13.37 -69.51
C PHE A 10 40.36 13.26 -70.88
N VAL A 11 40.32 14.34 -71.66
CA VAL A 11 41.20 14.50 -72.84
C VAL A 11 42.48 15.20 -72.36
N GLN A 12 43.60 14.48 -72.44
CA GLN A 12 44.93 15.06 -72.27
C GLN A 12 45.23 16.05 -73.40
N GLY A 13 45.66 17.26 -73.03
CA GLY A 13 46.40 18.14 -73.92
C GLY A 13 45.81 19.53 -74.12
N GLN A 14 46.05 20.44 -73.17
CA GLN A 14 46.74 21.73 -73.38
C GLN A 14 46.55 22.61 -72.15
N LEU A 15 47.64 22.81 -71.42
CA LEU A 15 47.82 23.91 -70.50
C LEU A 15 47.97 25.17 -71.37
N LEU A 16 46.90 25.94 -71.55
CA LEU A 16 46.96 27.27 -72.14
C LEU A 16 46.44 28.29 -71.14
N ALA A 17 47.34 29.22 -70.81
CA ALA A 17 47.17 30.26 -69.83
C ALA A 17 46.04 31.22 -70.19
N GLY A 18 45.38 31.72 -69.15
CA GLY A 18 44.83 33.07 -69.17
C GLY A 18 43.32 33.13 -69.20
N VAL A 19 42.69 32.71 -68.11
CA VAL A 19 41.68 33.58 -67.52
C VAL A 19 41.92 33.62 -66.00
N ASN A 20 42.78 34.55 -65.56
CA ASN A 20 42.93 34.90 -64.13
C ASN A 20 41.80 35.88 -63.76
N ASP A 21 40.56 35.48 -64.04
CA ASP A 21 39.41 36.28 -63.66
C ASP A 21 39.29 36.21 -62.14
N VAL A 22 39.44 37.36 -61.48
CA VAL A 22 39.19 37.49 -60.05
C VAL A 22 37.69 37.54 -59.89
N ILE A 23 37.05 36.36 -59.82
CA ILE A 23 35.61 36.28 -59.67
C ILE A 23 35.23 36.69 -58.24
N THR A 24 34.26 37.59 -58.13
CA THR A 24 33.66 37.95 -56.84
C THR A 24 32.19 37.58 -56.85
N ILE A 25 31.73 37.04 -55.71
CA ILE A 25 30.34 36.62 -55.50
C ILE A 25 29.79 37.47 -54.35
N ASN A 26 28.72 38.20 -54.61
CA ASN A 26 28.10 39.08 -53.61
C ASN A 26 26.56 39.02 -53.67
N PRO A 27 25.86 38.69 -52.56
CA PRO A 27 26.43 38.20 -51.29
C PRO A 27 27.08 36.81 -51.47
N ASN A 28 28.04 36.47 -50.61
CA ASN A 28 28.68 35.16 -50.58
C ASN A 28 27.93 34.14 -49.69
N SER A 29 26.74 34.49 -49.20
CA SER A 29 25.86 33.61 -48.47
C SER A 29 24.43 33.62 -49.00
N ALA A 30 23.69 32.53 -48.75
CA ALA A 30 22.33 32.35 -49.23
C ALA A 30 21.49 31.49 -48.28
N SER A 31 20.17 31.68 -48.31
CA SER A 31 19.25 30.81 -47.57
C SER A 31 19.20 29.42 -48.20
N THR A 32 19.04 28.37 -47.39
CA THR A 32 19.00 26.98 -47.90
C THR A 32 17.84 26.72 -48.86
N ILE A 33 16.75 27.50 -48.79
CA ILE A 33 15.59 27.37 -49.72
C ILE A 33 15.91 27.92 -51.12
N GLY A 34 17.05 28.58 -51.28
CA GLY A 34 17.42 29.28 -52.50
C GLY A 34 16.66 30.61 -52.66
N GLY A 35 16.73 31.17 -53.86
CA GLY A 35 16.06 32.44 -54.19
C GLY A 35 16.85 33.69 -53.80
N THR A 36 18.00 33.55 -53.14
CA THR A 36 18.95 34.66 -52.96
C THR A 36 19.51 35.07 -54.33
N ILE A 37 19.41 36.35 -54.67
CA ILE A 37 20.03 36.91 -55.87
C ILE A 37 21.50 37.18 -55.54
N ILE A 38 22.40 36.52 -56.26
CA ILE A 38 23.85 36.80 -56.21
C ILE A 38 24.30 37.54 -57.45
N VAL A 39 25.31 38.39 -57.27
CA VAL A 39 26.04 39.05 -58.34
C VAL A 39 27.39 38.35 -58.49
N VAL A 40 27.67 37.86 -59.70
CA VAL A 40 28.95 37.26 -60.10
C VAL A 40 29.65 38.25 -61.03
N SER A 41 30.77 38.79 -60.56
CA SER A 41 31.54 39.84 -61.22
C SER A 41 32.96 39.38 -61.53
N GLY A 42 33.66 40.12 -62.40
CA GLY A 42 35.07 39.87 -62.70
C GLY A 42 35.33 38.91 -63.86
N ILE A 43 34.31 38.59 -64.65
CA ILE A 43 34.43 37.75 -65.85
C ILE A 43 34.89 38.60 -67.05
N SER A 44 36.02 38.24 -67.64
CA SER A 44 36.67 38.93 -68.77
C SER A 44 35.92 38.78 -70.09
N ASN A 45 35.24 37.65 -70.31
CA ASN A 45 34.43 37.39 -71.49
C ASN A 45 33.00 36.94 -71.14
N PRO A 46 32.13 37.87 -70.68
CA PRO A 46 30.78 37.52 -70.24
C PRO A 46 29.92 36.93 -71.37
N ALA A 47 30.17 37.29 -72.64
CA ALA A 47 29.40 36.77 -73.77
C ALA A 47 29.56 35.26 -73.99
N SER A 48 30.64 34.66 -73.48
CA SER A 48 30.90 33.21 -73.58
C SER A 48 30.21 32.39 -72.49
N VAL A 49 29.68 33.01 -71.43
CA VAL A 49 29.08 32.30 -70.30
C VAL A 49 27.72 31.72 -70.71
N THR A 50 27.58 30.41 -70.55
CA THR A 50 26.31 29.70 -70.83
C THR A 50 25.57 29.32 -69.56
N GLN A 51 26.29 29.01 -68.48
CA GLN A 51 25.70 28.55 -67.22
C GLN A 51 26.51 29.02 -66.02
N ILE A 52 25.82 29.27 -64.90
CA ILE A 52 26.42 29.44 -63.57
C ILE A 52 25.86 28.30 -62.71
N LEU A 53 26.73 27.50 -62.11
CA LEU A 53 26.37 26.41 -61.22
C LEU A 53 26.77 26.74 -59.78
N VAL A 54 25.91 26.39 -58.83
CA VAL A 54 26.22 26.38 -57.39
C VAL A 54 26.20 24.91 -56.96
N GLY A 55 27.37 24.35 -56.69
CA GLY A 55 27.56 22.91 -56.55
C GLY A 55 27.26 22.21 -57.88
N ASP A 56 26.30 21.30 -57.86
CA ASP A 56 25.80 20.56 -59.01
C ASP A 56 24.50 21.14 -59.61
N LYS A 57 23.96 22.21 -59.03
CA LYS A 57 22.68 22.82 -59.43
C LYS A 57 22.88 24.10 -60.21
N ALA A 58 22.08 24.28 -61.27
CA ALA A 58 22.11 25.50 -62.07
C ALA A 58 21.45 26.68 -61.34
N CYS A 59 22.12 27.84 -61.41
CA CYS A 59 21.55 29.10 -60.95
C CYS A 59 20.37 29.49 -61.85
N GLY A 60 19.26 29.88 -61.24
CA GLY A 60 18.05 30.30 -61.97
C GLY A 60 18.16 31.72 -62.51
N PHE A 61 17.43 32.02 -63.59
CA PHE A 61 17.21 33.38 -64.09
C PHE A 61 18.51 34.21 -64.22
N ILE A 62 19.49 33.69 -64.97
CA ILE A 62 20.76 34.38 -65.20
C ILE A 62 20.52 35.61 -66.09
N ILE A 63 20.80 36.79 -65.55
CA ILE A 63 20.67 38.09 -66.25
C ILE A 63 22.03 38.76 -66.27
N LEU A 64 22.54 39.08 -67.46
CA LEU A 64 23.71 39.93 -67.63
C LEU A 64 23.30 41.40 -67.49
N GLN A 65 23.84 42.10 -66.49
CA GLN A 65 23.69 43.54 -66.33
C GLN A 65 25.06 44.22 -66.37
N GLY A 66 25.35 44.93 -67.47
CA GLY A 66 26.67 45.48 -67.71
C GLY A 66 27.69 44.36 -67.95
N ASN A 67 28.61 44.17 -67.01
CA ASN A 67 29.64 43.12 -67.05
C ASN A 67 29.45 42.06 -65.94
N ASP A 68 28.34 42.13 -65.20
CA ASP A 68 28.06 41.29 -64.04
C ASP A 68 26.84 40.40 -64.30
N PHE A 69 26.88 39.18 -63.79
CA PHE A 69 25.75 38.26 -63.83
C PHE A 69 24.97 38.31 -62.53
N GLN A 70 23.66 38.54 -62.63
CA GLN A 70 22.72 38.30 -61.54
C GLN A 70 22.06 36.95 -61.74
N CYS A 71 22.05 36.11 -60.71
CA CYS A 71 21.34 34.84 -60.79
C CYS A 71 20.73 34.45 -59.43
N LEU A 72 19.65 33.65 -59.49
CA LEU A 72 18.94 33.13 -58.34
C LEU A 72 19.56 31.81 -57.89
N VAL A 73 20.15 31.83 -56.70
CA VAL A 73 20.78 30.65 -56.09
C VAL A 73 19.75 29.54 -55.92
N PRO A 74 20.05 28.29 -56.32
CA PRO A 74 19.18 27.14 -56.10
C PRO A 74 19.17 26.72 -54.62
N ASP A 75 18.26 25.82 -54.24
CA ASP A 75 18.24 25.25 -52.90
C ASP A 75 19.52 24.43 -52.62
N GLY A 76 20.05 24.51 -51.41
CA GLY A 76 21.30 23.82 -51.08
C GLY A 76 21.67 23.94 -49.61
N ILE A 77 22.78 23.31 -49.24
CA ILE A 77 23.29 23.26 -47.87
C ILE A 77 24.82 23.39 -47.84
N GLY A 78 25.34 23.87 -46.72
CA GLY A 78 26.77 23.94 -46.45
C GLY A 78 27.55 24.83 -47.42
N LYS A 79 28.83 24.47 -47.63
CA LYS A 79 29.75 25.19 -48.53
C LYS A 79 29.69 24.56 -49.92
N GLN A 80 29.27 25.33 -50.92
CA GLN A 80 29.18 24.87 -52.31
C GLN A 80 30.15 25.64 -53.22
N PRO A 81 30.90 24.95 -54.09
CA PRO A 81 31.71 25.62 -55.12
C PRO A 81 30.80 26.32 -56.13
N VAL A 82 31.24 27.45 -56.67
CA VAL A 82 30.51 28.15 -57.74
C VAL A 82 31.30 28.04 -59.03
N TYR A 83 30.68 27.48 -60.06
CA TYR A 83 31.28 27.28 -61.38
C TYR A 83 30.65 28.23 -62.40
N VAL A 84 31.48 28.80 -63.27
CA VAL A 84 31.03 29.65 -64.39
C VAL A 84 31.43 28.94 -65.68
N ILE A 85 30.46 28.41 -66.40
CA ILE A 85 30.69 27.53 -67.55
C ILE A 85 30.52 28.31 -68.85
N SER A 86 31.53 28.24 -69.73
CA SER A 86 31.50 28.85 -71.06
C SER A 86 30.82 27.96 -72.12
N ASP A 87 30.56 28.50 -73.29
CA ASP A 87 30.07 27.80 -74.49
C ASP A 87 30.97 26.64 -74.92
N SER A 88 32.27 26.74 -74.66
CA SER A 88 33.26 25.68 -74.88
C SER A 88 33.32 24.62 -73.75
N GLN A 89 32.37 24.65 -72.81
CA GLN A 89 32.31 23.75 -71.64
C GLN A 89 33.53 23.87 -70.72
N GLN A 90 34.21 25.01 -70.75
CA GLN A 90 35.32 25.31 -69.85
C GLN A 90 34.80 26.01 -68.60
N ASP A 91 35.33 25.62 -67.44
CA ASP A 91 35.13 26.34 -66.19
C ASP A 91 36.03 27.57 -66.15
N LEU A 92 35.41 28.75 -66.25
CA LEU A 92 36.06 30.05 -66.21
C LEU A 92 36.32 30.55 -64.79
N SER A 93 35.79 29.86 -63.76
CA SER A 93 35.83 30.34 -62.37
C SER A 93 37.10 30.00 -61.62
N GLY A 94 37.78 28.91 -61.97
CA GLY A 94 38.92 28.43 -61.19
C GLY A 94 38.53 27.86 -59.81
N SER A 95 39.43 27.14 -59.15
CA SER A 95 39.08 26.24 -58.03
C SER A 95 38.93 26.89 -56.63
N SER A 96 38.51 28.16 -56.51
CA SER A 96 38.56 28.89 -55.22
C SER A 96 37.32 29.67 -54.80
N HIS A 97 36.21 29.61 -55.54
CA HIS A 97 35.01 30.42 -55.25
C HIS A 97 33.91 29.57 -54.63
N PHE A 98 33.37 30.03 -53.50
CA PHE A 98 32.38 29.29 -52.73
C PHE A 98 31.22 30.19 -52.30
N LEU A 99 30.02 29.62 -52.36
CA LEU A 99 28.83 30.13 -51.71
C LEU A 99 28.62 29.37 -50.40
N PHE A 100 28.28 30.09 -49.34
CA PHE A 100 28.01 29.51 -48.03
C PHE A 100 26.51 29.59 -47.73
N TYR A 101 25.83 28.46 -47.72
CA TYR A 101 24.45 28.44 -47.26
C TYR A 101 24.40 28.70 -45.76
N ASP A 102 23.44 29.54 -45.35
CA ASP A 102 23.29 29.97 -43.97
C ASP A 102 23.13 28.78 -43.01
N ALA A 103 23.68 28.93 -41.81
CA ALA A 103 23.56 27.95 -40.75
C ALA A 103 22.10 27.78 -40.28
N PRO A 104 21.74 26.59 -39.76
CA PRO A 104 20.39 26.37 -39.26
C PRO A 104 20.11 27.28 -38.07
N SER A 105 18.90 27.83 -37.99
CA SER A 105 18.47 28.65 -36.87
C SER A 105 17.18 28.09 -36.29
N VAL A 106 17.24 27.64 -35.03
CA VAL A 106 16.10 27.09 -34.31
C VAL A 106 15.35 28.24 -33.64
N GLN A 107 14.05 28.34 -33.91
CA GLN A 107 13.18 29.37 -33.32
C GLN A 107 12.29 28.79 -32.22
N GLN A 108 11.74 27.59 -32.43
CA GLN A 108 10.85 26.94 -31.48
C GLN A 108 11.03 25.42 -31.53
N VAL A 109 10.86 24.77 -30.37
CA VAL A 109 10.90 23.32 -30.23
C VAL A 109 9.70 22.89 -29.39
N SER A 110 8.99 21.84 -29.79
CA SER A 110 7.87 21.29 -29.04
C SER A 110 7.67 19.79 -29.30
N PRO A 111 7.44 18.97 -28.26
CA PRO A 111 7.51 19.30 -26.83
C PRO A 111 8.97 19.37 -26.33
N THR A 112 9.21 20.11 -25.23
CA THR A 112 10.52 20.16 -24.55
C THR A 112 10.65 19.11 -23.44
N ASP A 113 9.53 18.61 -22.93
CA ASP A 113 9.50 17.54 -21.94
C ASP A 113 9.29 16.18 -22.63
N LEU A 114 10.27 15.30 -22.52
CA LEU A 114 10.35 14.04 -23.24
C LEU A 114 10.11 12.84 -22.33
N ASN A 115 9.55 11.76 -22.89
CA ASN A 115 9.43 10.49 -22.19
C ASN A 115 10.80 9.78 -22.08
N GLN A 116 11.14 9.21 -20.93
CA GLN A 116 12.43 8.50 -20.75
C GLN A 116 12.69 7.37 -21.75
N VAL A 117 11.64 6.68 -22.19
CA VAL A 117 11.75 5.58 -23.17
C VAL A 117 12.06 6.10 -24.58
N GLY A 118 11.90 7.40 -24.83
CA GLY A 118 11.93 7.98 -26.17
C GLY A 118 10.67 7.65 -26.95
N GLY A 119 10.71 7.81 -28.27
CA GLY A 119 9.58 7.45 -29.15
C GLY A 119 8.55 8.56 -29.37
N GLN A 120 8.73 9.73 -28.75
CA GLN A 120 7.84 10.87 -28.91
C GLN A 120 8.25 11.70 -30.13
N THR A 121 7.28 12.10 -30.96
CA THR A 121 7.54 13.03 -32.07
C THR A 121 7.80 14.43 -31.52
N ILE A 122 8.93 15.01 -31.92
CA ILE A 122 9.35 16.37 -31.62
C ILE A 122 9.30 17.16 -32.93
N THR A 123 8.72 18.35 -32.88
CA THR A 123 8.73 19.33 -33.96
C THR A 123 9.69 20.47 -33.62
N ILE A 124 10.62 20.73 -34.52
CA ILE A 124 11.62 21.79 -34.46
C ILE A 124 11.30 22.78 -35.58
N GLN A 125 10.91 24.00 -35.22
CA GLN A 125 10.65 25.10 -36.15
C GLN A 125 11.83 26.04 -36.21
N GLY A 126 12.12 26.53 -37.41
CA GLY A 126 13.24 27.41 -37.63
C GLY A 126 13.40 27.85 -39.08
N THR A 127 14.64 28.14 -39.44
CA THR A 127 15.03 28.49 -40.80
C THR A 127 16.34 27.82 -41.16
N ASN A 128 16.60 27.70 -42.44
CA ASN A 128 17.84 27.16 -42.98
C ASN A 128 18.12 25.71 -42.53
N PHE A 129 17.11 24.83 -42.52
CA PHE A 129 17.33 23.42 -42.19
C PHE A 129 17.78 22.56 -43.39
N GLY A 130 17.72 23.11 -44.61
CA GLY A 130 18.06 22.37 -45.83
C GLY A 130 16.91 21.56 -46.42
N GLY A 131 17.10 21.11 -47.67
CA GLY A 131 16.19 20.20 -48.37
C GLY A 131 16.56 18.72 -48.21
N GLU A 132 17.77 18.42 -47.74
CA GLU A 132 18.22 17.08 -47.40
C GLU A 132 17.91 16.76 -45.92
N THR A 133 17.96 15.48 -45.54
CA THR A 133 17.70 15.05 -44.15
C THR A 133 18.86 15.47 -43.24
N PRO A 134 18.66 16.39 -42.28
CA PRO A 134 19.73 16.81 -41.37
C PRO A 134 19.98 15.76 -40.29
N VAL A 135 21.13 15.85 -39.61
CA VAL A 135 21.40 15.07 -38.40
C VAL A 135 20.96 15.87 -37.18
N VAL A 136 20.07 15.30 -36.37
CA VAL A 136 19.58 15.90 -35.13
C VAL A 136 20.07 15.10 -33.94
N LEU A 137 20.69 15.76 -32.95
CA LEU A 137 21.12 15.15 -31.70
C LEU A 137 20.44 15.81 -30.50
N ILE A 138 20.02 15.00 -29.53
CA ILE A 138 19.48 15.45 -28.24
C ILE A 138 20.36 14.86 -27.14
N GLY A 139 21.05 15.72 -26.38
CA GLY A 139 22.01 15.26 -25.35
C GLY A 139 23.11 14.35 -25.92
N GLY A 140 23.48 14.54 -27.18
CA GLY A 140 24.47 13.72 -27.91
C GLY A 140 23.92 12.40 -28.49
N LYS A 141 22.63 12.09 -28.32
CA LYS A 141 21.98 10.90 -28.92
C LYS A 141 21.20 11.25 -30.19
N PRO A 142 21.16 10.39 -31.22
CA PRO A 142 20.46 10.67 -32.46
C PRO A 142 18.93 10.70 -32.29
N CYS A 143 18.30 11.78 -32.76
CA CYS A 143 16.85 11.88 -32.95
C CYS A 143 16.53 11.38 -34.37
N GLN A 144 15.64 10.40 -34.52
CA GLN A 144 15.34 9.81 -35.84
C GLN A 144 14.43 10.77 -36.63
N VAL A 145 14.99 11.47 -37.62
CA VAL A 145 14.23 12.43 -38.45
C VAL A 145 13.19 11.68 -39.29
N THR A 146 11.92 12.05 -39.11
CA THR A 146 10.79 11.49 -39.85
C THR A 146 10.36 12.39 -41.00
N ASN A 147 10.54 13.70 -40.84
CA ASN A 147 10.20 14.69 -41.85
C ASN A 147 11.13 15.91 -41.69
N SER A 148 11.55 16.50 -42.80
CA SER A 148 12.38 17.72 -42.77
C SER A 148 12.17 18.55 -44.03
N ASN A 149 12.10 19.86 -43.86
CA ASN A 149 12.17 20.87 -44.91
C ASN A 149 12.95 22.07 -44.38
N HIS A 150 13.09 23.12 -45.18
CA HIS A 150 13.88 24.31 -44.85
C HIS A 150 13.50 25.03 -43.55
N ASN A 151 12.29 24.83 -43.03
CA ASN A 151 11.73 25.58 -41.91
C ASN A 151 11.20 24.70 -40.76
N GLN A 152 11.08 23.39 -40.98
CA GLN A 152 10.56 22.43 -40.00
C GLN A 152 11.32 21.11 -40.07
N ILE A 153 11.63 20.54 -38.90
CA ILE A 153 12.09 19.17 -38.74
C ILE A 153 11.19 18.46 -37.73
N ASP A 154 10.66 17.29 -38.10
CA ASP A 154 10.02 16.37 -37.17
C ASP A 154 10.94 15.17 -36.94
N CYS A 155 11.20 14.81 -35.69
CA CYS A 155 12.04 13.66 -35.35
C CYS A 155 11.52 12.90 -34.12
N ILE A 156 11.88 11.62 -34.01
CA ILE A 156 11.51 10.76 -32.87
C ILE A 156 12.59 10.84 -31.79
N SER A 157 12.18 11.22 -30.59
CA SER A 157 13.06 11.39 -29.43
C SER A 157 13.80 10.08 -29.07
N PRO A 158 15.11 10.15 -28.76
CA PRO A 158 15.83 9.00 -28.23
C PRO A 158 15.44 8.73 -26.77
N SER A 159 15.78 7.54 -26.25
CA SER A 159 15.67 7.28 -24.82
C SER A 159 16.72 8.05 -24.01
N GLY A 160 16.34 8.54 -22.84
CA GLY A 160 17.21 9.40 -22.03
C GLY A 160 16.73 9.57 -20.60
N ARG A 161 17.55 10.22 -19.78
CA ARG A 161 17.27 10.56 -18.38
C ARG A 161 17.86 11.93 -18.03
N GLY A 162 17.28 12.60 -17.04
CA GLY A 162 17.76 13.89 -16.54
C GLY A 162 17.26 15.08 -17.37
N SER A 163 17.68 16.27 -16.95
CA SER A 163 17.31 17.57 -17.54
C SER A 163 18.49 18.22 -18.25
N ASN A 164 18.25 19.38 -18.87
CA ASN A 164 19.27 20.21 -19.50
C ASN A 164 19.96 19.57 -20.72
N HIS A 165 19.24 18.76 -21.49
CA HIS A 165 19.75 18.20 -22.73
C HIS A 165 19.73 19.25 -23.84
N GLY A 166 20.90 19.51 -24.43
CA GLY A 166 21.01 20.40 -25.59
C GLY A 166 20.49 19.75 -26.87
N LEU A 167 20.00 20.58 -27.79
CA LEU A 167 19.64 20.24 -29.16
C LEU A 167 20.80 20.62 -30.09
N VAL A 168 21.20 19.71 -30.97
CA VAL A 168 22.11 20.01 -32.08
C VAL A 168 21.41 19.66 -33.38
N VAL A 169 21.38 20.60 -34.32
CA VAL A 169 20.91 20.37 -35.70
C VAL A 169 22.08 20.62 -36.63
N MET A 170 22.48 19.60 -37.38
CA MET A 170 23.62 19.63 -38.31
C MET A 170 23.12 19.40 -39.73
N GLN A 171 23.32 20.38 -40.61
CA GLN A 171 23.15 20.18 -42.05
C GLN A 171 24.36 19.43 -42.62
N THR A 172 25.57 19.85 -42.20
CA THR A 172 26.86 19.25 -42.57
C THR A 172 27.79 19.32 -41.36
N VAL A 173 28.97 18.68 -41.45
CA VAL A 173 29.96 18.66 -40.35
C VAL A 173 30.40 20.06 -39.89
N ASP A 174 30.46 21.03 -40.82
CA ASP A 174 30.91 22.40 -40.55
C ASP A 174 29.74 23.40 -40.48
N ASN A 175 28.49 22.95 -40.66
CA ASN A 175 27.31 23.81 -40.67
C ASN A 175 26.22 23.27 -39.75
N SER A 176 26.20 23.77 -38.51
CA SER A 176 25.33 23.31 -37.44
C SER A 176 24.90 24.44 -36.50
N THR A 177 23.88 24.16 -35.69
CA THR A 177 23.45 25.02 -34.58
C THR A 177 23.26 24.18 -33.33
N THR A 178 23.61 24.77 -32.19
CA THR A 178 23.47 24.15 -30.87
C THR A 178 22.64 25.04 -29.98
N VAL A 179 21.55 24.51 -29.45
CA VAL A 179 20.70 25.18 -28.46
C VAL A 179 20.87 24.43 -27.13
N PRO A 180 21.49 25.03 -26.10
CA PRO A 180 21.70 24.35 -24.83
C PRO A 180 20.39 24.24 -24.02
N ASN A 181 20.31 23.25 -23.14
CA ASN A 181 19.27 23.11 -22.11
C ASN A 181 17.82 23.15 -22.63
N VAL A 182 17.56 22.54 -23.80
CA VAL A 182 16.22 22.55 -24.43
C VAL A 182 15.31 21.48 -23.84
N PHE A 183 15.83 20.27 -23.65
CA PHE A 183 15.00 19.11 -23.32
C PHE A 183 15.23 18.61 -21.90
N SER A 184 14.15 18.13 -21.29
CA SER A 184 14.19 17.39 -20.03
C SER A 184 13.41 16.09 -20.16
N TYR A 185 13.98 14.97 -19.72
CA TYR A 185 13.28 13.70 -19.68
C TYR A 185 12.46 13.60 -18.40
N ILE A 186 11.14 13.51 -18.53
CA ILE A 186 10.22 13.30 -17.41
C ILE A 186 10.51 11.92 -16.81
N SER A 187 11.08 11.91 -15.61
CA SER A 187 11.12 10.72 -14.75
C SER A 187 9.74 10.42 -14.19
N CYS A 188 9.38 9.15 -14.10
CA CYS A 188 8.12 8.78 -13.45
C CYS A 188 8.24 9.07 -11.95
N PRO A 189 7.38 9.95 -11.39
CA PRO A 189 7.44 10.29 -9.97
C PRO A 189 7.06 9.08 -9.11
N VAL A 190 7.34 9.19 -7.80
CA VAL A 190 6.86 8.23 -6.81
C VAL A 190 5.34 8.03 -6.93
N GLY A 191 4.89 6.82 -6.65
CA GLY A 191 3.51 6.39 -6.87
C GLY A 191 3.17 6.03 -8.32
N THR A 192 4.11 6.15 -9.26
CA THR A 192 3.90 5.72 -10.65
C THR A 192 4.98 4.74 -11.09
N TYR A 193 4.70 4.00 -12.16
CA TYR A 193 5.66 3.09 -12.81
C TYR A 193 5.62 3.27 -14.33
N THR A 194 6.75 2.98 -14.98
CA THR A 194 6.87 3.08 -16.44
C THR A 194 6.36 1.81 -17.12
N GLN A 195 5.37 1.97 -17.99
CA GLN A 195 4.91 0.92 -18.92
C GLN A 195 4.76 1.53 -20.31
N ASN A 196 5.42 0.94 -21.33
CA ASN A 196 5.38 1.42 -22.72
C ASN A 196 5.72 2.91 -22.90
N GLY A 197 6.61 3.46 -22.07
CA GLY A 197 7.00 4.88 -22.13
C GLY A 197 6.01 5.86 -21.52
N GLN A 198 4.94 5.38 -20.88
CA GLN A 198 4.00 6.19 -20.10
C GLN A 198 4.17 5.91 -18.60
N CYS A 199 3.95 6.93 -17.77
CA CYS A 199 3.88 6.78 -16.32
C CYS A 199 2.45 6.43 -15.93
N LEU A 200 2.25 5.20 -15.45
CA LEU A 200 0.96 4.74 -14.93
C LEU A 200 0.97 4.79 -13.41
N PRO A 201 -0.10 5.25 -12.76
CA PRO A 201 -0.18 5.25 -11.31
C PRO A 201 -0.26 3.82 -10.77
N CYS A 202 0.27 3.61 -9.57
CA CYS A 202 0.10 2.36 -8.84
C CYS A 202 -1.38 2.16 -8.47
N ASP A 203 -1.91 0.97 -8.67
CA ASP A 203 -3.28 0.64 -8.28
C ASP A 203 -3.41 0.50 -6.75
N PRO A 204 -4.62 0.66 -6.17
CA PRO A 204 -4.86 0.41 -4.75
C PRO A 204 -4.30 -0.94 -4.28
N GLY A 205 -3.70 -0.95 -3.10
CA GLY A 205 -2.92 -2.09 -2.59
C GLY A 205 -1.46 -2.13 -3.04
N THR A 206 -1.06 -1.24 -3.95
CA THR A 206 0.33 -1.14 -4.42
C THR A 206 0.87 0.28 -4.25
N TYR A 207 2.19 0.41 -4.14
CA TYR A 207 2.88 1.68 -3.94
C TYR A 207 4.22 1.74 -4.67
N GLN A 208 4.77 2.93 -4.79
CA GLN A 208 6.13 3.11 -5.28
C GLN A 208 6.82 4.28 -4.60
N ASP A 209 7.91 4.02 -3.88
CA ASP A 209 8.70 5.00 -3.13
C ASP A 209 9.93 5.52 -3.90
N GLN A 210 10.20 4.97 -5.08
CA GLN A 210 11.32 5.35 -5.95
C GLN A 210 10.83 5.94 -7.27
N THR A 211 11.53 6.97 -7.75
CA THR A 211 11.34 7.47 -9.12
C THR A 211 11.83 6.44 -10.14
N ASP A 212 11.26 6.47 -11.35
CA ASP A 212 11.67 5.62 -12.49
C ASP A 212 11.57 4.11 -12.25
N ALA A 213 10.62 3.69 -11.43
CA ALA A 213 10.33 2.28 -11.26
C ALA A 213 9.63 1.69 -12.48
N ASN A 214 9.90 0.42 -12.76
CA ASN A 214 9.25 -0.34 -13.84
C ASN A 214 8.01 -1.13 -13.37
N GLN A 215 7.73 -1.15 -12.07
CA GLN A 215 6.58 -1.83 -11.48
C GLN A 215 6.28 -1.25 -10.09
N CYS A 216 5.05 -1.42 -9.62
CA CYS A 216 4.65 -1.07 -8.27
C CYS A 216 4.98 -2.21 -7.29
N LYS A 217 5.29 -1.84 -6.05
CA LYS A 217 5.48 -2.76 -4.93
C LYS A 217 4.12 -3.04 -4.28
N LEU A 218 3.89 -4.29 -3.86
CA LEU A 218 2.71 -4.62 -3.07
C LEU A 218 2.84 -4.04 -1.66
N CYS A 219 1.75 -3.55 -1.07
CA CYS A 219 1.75 -3.22 0.35
C CYS A 219 2.11 -4.47 1.19
N PRO A 220 3.05 -4.39 2.13
CA PRO A 220 3.35 -5.49 3.04
C PRO A 220 2.12 -5.85 3.89
N ALA A 221 2.07 -7.08 4.41
CA ALA A 221 1.06 -7.47 5.38
C ALA A 221 1.08 -6.52 6.59
N GLY A 222 -0.12 -6.18 7.09
CA GLY A 222 -0.33 -5.15 8.10
C GLY A 222 -0.37 -3.71 7.58
N GLN A 223 -0.16 -3.50 6.28
CA GLN A 223 -0.27 -2.18 5.64
C GLN A 223 -1.26 -2.20 4.48
N TYR A 224 -1.75 -1.02 4.11
CA TYR A 224 -2.71 -0.84 3.03
C TYR A 224 -2.57 0.50 2.32
N THR A 225 -3.11 0.58 1.10
CA THR A 225 -3.43 1.86 0.47
C THR A 225 -4.69 1.73 -0.38
N ASN A 226 -5.64 2.64 -0.18
CA ASN A 226 -6.90 2.67 -0.92
C ASN A 226 -6.87 3.67 -2.09
N ILE A 227 -5.77 4.39 -2.29
CA ILE A 227 -5.62 5.38 -3.35
C ILE A 227 -4.76 4.85 -4.49
N SER A 228 -5.08 5.29 -5.70
CA SER A 228 -4.19 5.14 -6.86
C SER A 228 -3.05 6.15 -6.76
N GLY A 229 -1.85 5.77 -7.20
CA GLY A 229 -0.69 6.65 -7.19
C GLY A 229 0.03 6.74 -5.84
N ALA A 230 -0.11 5.75 -4.97
CA ALA A 230 0.44 5.81 -3.61
C ALA A 230 1.98 5.74 -3.59
N ALA A 231 2.63 6.68 -2.90
CA ALA A 231 4.08 6.65 -2.70
C ALA A 231 4.53 5.74 -1.55
N SER A 232 3.60 5.37 -0.66
CA SER A 232 3.82 4.49 0.50
C SER A 232 2.51 3.83 0.91
N CYS A 233 2.60 2.80 1.75
CA CYS A 233 1.43 2.19 2.39
C CYS A 233 1.24 2.72 3.81
N ASN A 234 0.00 2.76 4.26
CA ASN A 234 -0.39 3.14 5.60
C ASN A 234 -0.48 1.90 6.49
N ASN A 235 -0.06 2.01 7.74
CA ASN A 235 -0.26 0.94 8.72
C ASN A 235 -1.75 0.77 9.04
N CYS A 236 -2.19 -0.48 9.21
CA CYS A 236 -3.48 -0.74 9.83
C CYS A 236 -3.47 -0.22 11.27
N ASN A 237 -4.51 0.52 11.64
CA ASN A 237 -4.63 1.08 12.99
C ASN A 237 -4.99 -0.03 14.01
N PRO A 238 -4.77 0.20 15.32
CA PRO A 238 -5.28 -0.70 16.36
C PRO A 238 -6.77 -1.03 16.14
N GLY A 239 -7.12 -2.28 16.40
CA GLY A 239 -8.43 -2.87 16.08
C GLY A 239 -8.55 -3.38 14.65
N THR A 240 -7.56 -3.16 13.79
CA THR A 240 -7.59 -3.61 12.39
C THR A 240 -6.32 -4.37 11.99
N PHE A 241 -6.40 -5.14 10.92
CA PHE A 241 -5.28 -5.90 10.37
C PHE A 241 -5.37 -6.04 8.85
N ALA A 242 -4.26 -6.41 8.20
CA ALA A 242 -4.24 -6.83 6.80
C ALA A 242 -3.37 -8.10 6.68
N ASP A 243 -4.00 -9.25 6.50
CA ASP A 243 -3.30 -10.55 6.47
C ASP A 243 -2.45 -10.76 5.22
N SER A 244 -2.86 -10.14 4.13
CA SER A 244 -2.32 -10.35 2.80
C SER A 244 -1.47 -9.18 2.34
N VAL A 245 -0.42 -9.48 1.58
CA VAL A 245 0.29 -8.46 0.80
C VAL A 245 -0.64 -7.90 -0.29
N GLY A 246 -0.46 -6.63 -0.66
CA GLY A 246 -1.29 -6.00 -1.67
C GLY A 246 -2.65 -5.52 -1.16
N SER A 247 -2.86 -5.46 0.15
CA SER A 247 -4.14 -5.07 0.73
C SER A 247 -4.49 -3.60 0.42
N SER A 248 -5.69 -3.36 -0.08
CA SER A 248 -6.21 -2.00 -0.34
C SER A 248 -7.03 -1.42 0.82
N SER A 249 -7.28 -2.22 1.86
CA SER A 249 -7.98 -1.84 3.09
C SER A 249 -7.51 -2.71 4.26
N CYS A 250 -7.84 -2.29 5.48
CA CYS A 250 -7.68 -3.13 6.68
C CYS A 250 -9.02 -3.75 7.07
N SER A 251 -8.98 -4.99 7.53
CA SER A 251 -10.11 -5.70 8.13
C SER A 251 -10.19 -5.44 9.63
N LEU A 252 -11.40 -5.39 10.18
CA LEU A 252 -11.61 -5.28 11.63
C LEU A 252 -11.28 -6.60 12.32
N CYS A 253 -10.72 -6.53 13.53
CA CYS A 253 -10.67 -7.68 14.42
C CYS A 253 -12.08 -8.12 14.78
N LEU A 254 -12.39 -9.41 14.60
CA LEU A 254 -13.71 -9.95 14.95
C LEU A 254 -13.90 -9.97 16.47
N ALA A 255 -15.16 -10.00 16.92
CA ALA A 255 -15.48 -10.17 18.34
C ALA A 255 -14.79 -11.42 18.93
N GLY A 256 -14.25 -11.29 20.13
CA GLY A 256 -13.36 -12.27 20.75
C GLY A 256 -11.88 -12.10 20.38
N SER A 257 -11.56 -11.20 19.46
CA SER A 257 -10.18 -10.83 19.13
C SER A 257 -9.96 -9.32 19.24
N PHE A 258 -8.70 -8.92 19.28
CA PHE A 258 -8.30 -7.53 19.39
C PHE A 258 -6.94 -7.29 18.72
N GLN A 259 -6.61 -6.03 18.48
CA GLN A 259 -5.26 -5.63 18.10
C GLN A 259 -4.90 -4.28 18.72
N ASP A 260 -3.89 -4.27 19.59
CA ASP A 260 -3.43 -3.09 20.33
C ASP A 260 -2.33 -2.32 19.59
N GLN A 261 -1.69 -2.93 18.58
CA GLN A 261 -0.58 -2.34 17.82
C GLN A 261 -0.99 -2.00 16.39
N SER A 262 -0.35 -0.98 15.83
CA SER A 262 -0.51 -0.66 14.40
C SER A 262 0.36 -1.55 13.52
N GLY A 263 -0.01 -1.67 12.24
CA GLY A 263 0.81 -2.34 11.23
C GLY A 263 0.78 -3.87 11.32
N GLN A 264 -0.26 -4.45 11.91
CA GLN A 264 -0.31 -5.88 12.21
C GLN A 264 -1.06 -6.68 11.14
N SER A 265 -0.57 -7.89 10.86
CA SER A 265 -1.15 -8.79 9.86
C SER A 265 -2.23 -9.72 10.41
N SER A 266 -2.48 -9.68 11.72
CA SER A 266 -3.48 -10.53 12.36
C SER A 266 -3.94 -9.95 13.69
N CYS A 267 -5.11 -10.40 14.17
CA CYS A 267 -5.61 -10.07 15.50
C CYS A 267 -5.18 -11.10 16.55
N LYS A 268 -5.00 -10.64 17.79
CA LYS A 268 -4.78 -11.46 18.97
C LYS A 268 -6.13 -11.92 19.51
N LEU A 269 -6.25 -13.16 19.95
CA LEU A 269 -7.48 -13.61 20.65
C LEU A 269 -7.50 -13.07 22.07
N CYS A 270 -8.69 -12.82 22.61
CA CYS A 270 -8.85 -12.60 24.05
C CYS A 270 -8.31 -13.81 24.80
N GLU A 271 -7.44 -13.58 25.78
CA GLU A 271 -6.93 -14.65 26.63
C GLU A 271 -8.03 -15.14 27.59
N PRO A 272 -7.98 -16.40 28.06
CA PRO A 272 -8.88 -16.89 29.10
C PRO A 272 -8.98 -15.92 30.29
N GLY A 273 -10.19 -15.74 30.81
CA GLY A 273 -10.49 -14.73 31.83
C GLY A 273 -10.82 -13.35 31.27
N THR A 274 -10.61 -13.11 29.97
CA THR A 274 -10.99 -11.85 29.29
C THR A 274 -11.98 -12.11 28.17
N ALA A 275 -12.77 -11.08 27.82
CA ALA A 275 -13.70 -11.14 26.71
C ALA A 275 -13.90 -9.77 26.06
N ASN A 276 -14.35 -9.79 24.80
CA ASN A 276 -14.81 -8.60 24.09
C ASN A 276 -15.84 -9.00 23.01
N ASN A 277 -16.97 -8.32 22.96
CA ASN A 277 -18.04 -8.56 22.00
C ASN A 277 -18.06 -7.57 20.82
N SER A 278 -17.09 -6.67 20.74
CA SER A 278 -17.03 -5.61 19.73
C SER A 278 -16.06 -5.98 18.62
N GLU A 279 -16.48 -5.80 17.36
CA GLU A 279 -15.54 -5.78 16.24
C GLU A 279 -14.64 -4.55 16.33
N GLY A 280 -13.42 -4.64 15.79
CA GLY A 280 -12.48 -3.53 15.80
C GLY A 280 -11.88 -3.22 17.17
N ALA A 281 -11.95 -4.14 18.13
CA ALA A 281 -11.44 -3.88 19.47
C ALA A 281 -9.92 -3.81 19.52
N PHE A 282 -9.41 -2.91 20.36
CA PHE A 282 -7.97 -2.75 20.62
C PHE A 282 -7.54 -3.37 21.96
N SER A 283 -8.47 -3.96 22.72
CA SER A 283 -8.19 -4.71 23.95
C SER A 283 -9.36 -5.64 24.30
N CYS A 284 -9.11 -6.62 25.16
CA CYS A 284 -10.14 -7.41 25.82
C CYS A 284 -10.27 -7.00 27.28
N SER A 285 -11.50 -7.05 27.81
CA SER A 285 -11.78 -6.70 29.20
C SER A 285 -11.75 -7.94 30.09
N ALA A 286 -11.14 -7.84 31.27
CA ALA A 286 -11.21 -8.90 32.26
C ALA A 286 -12.66 -9.15 32.70
N CYS A 287 -13.04 -10.41 32.86
CA CYS A 287 -14.36 -10.76 33.35
C CYS A 287 -14.55 -10.26 34.78
N PRO A 288 -15.61 -9.50 35.07
CA PRO A 288 -15.83 -8.95 36.41
C PRO A 288 -16.17 -10.06 37.41
N ALA A 289 -16.09 -9.74 38.70
CA ALA A 289 -16.53 -10.65 39.76
C ALA A 289 -17.96 -11.17 39.51
N GLY A 290 -18.18 -12.45 39.83
CA GLY A 290 -19.40 -13.19 39.50
C GLY A 290 -19.42 -13.73 38.06
N ARG A 291 -18.39 -13.48 37.24
CA ARG A 291 -18.29 -13.98 35.87
C ARG A 291 -16.92 -14.57 35.57
N PHE A 292 -16.84 -15.35 34.49
CA PHE A 292 -15.62 -16.02 34.03
C PHE A 292 -15.60 -16.17 32.51
N ALA A 293 -14.42 -16.45 31.94
CA ALA A 293 -14.26 -16.84 30.54
C ALA A 293 -13.24 -17.98 30.46
N VAL A 294 -13.65 -19.15 29.99
CA VAL A 294 -12.81 -20.35 29.97
C VAL A 294 -11.87 -20.36 28.75
N SER A 295 -12.41 -19.95 27.59
CA SER A 295 -11.77 -20.19 26.31
C SER A 295 -11.06 -18.94 25.79
N SER A 296 -9.99 -19.14 25.04
CA SER A 296 -9.43 -18.06 24.24
C SER A 296 -10.42 -17.64 23.15
N GLY A 297 -10.48 -16.34 22.85
CA GLY A 297 -11.39 -15.85 21.81
C GLY A 297 -12.82 -15.62 22.30
N GLN A 298 -13.06 -15.61 23.61
CA GLN A 298 -14.41 -15.55 24.15
C GLN A 298 -15.02 -14.15 24.00
N GLN A 299 -16.26 -14.08 23.52
CA GLN A 299 -16.94 -12.81 23.24
C GLN A 299 -17.64 -12.25 24.48
N PHE A 300 -18.08 -13.12 25.38
CA PHE A 300 -18.85 -12.76 26.55
C PHE A 300 -18.36 -13.50 27.79
N CYS A 301 -18.30 -12.80 28.91
CA CYS A 301 -18.08 -13.42 30.21
C CYS A 301 -19.33 -14.17 30.68
N GLU A 302 -19.17 -15.47 30.88
CA GLU A 302 -20.19 -16.37 31.43
C GLU A 302 -20.45 -16.05 32.90
N VAL A 303 -21.70 -16.15 33.34
CA VAL A 303 -22.07 -15.93 34.74
C VAL A 303 -21.81 -17.17 35.57
N CYS A 304 -21.35 -16.98 36.81
CA CYS A 304 -21.35 -18.06 37.78
C CYS A 304 -22.77 -18.53 38.05
N ASN A 305 -23.03 -19.82 37.86
CA ASN A 305 -24.34 -20.40 38.15
C ASN A 305 -24.61 -20.40 39.66
N ALA A 306 -25.88 -20.51 40.04
CA ALA A 306 -26.26 -20.62 41.45
C ALA A 306 -25.51 -21.79 42.11
N GLY A 307 -25.13 -21.60 43.37
CA GLY A 307 -24.20 -22.49 44.09
C GLY A 307 -22.71 -22.20 43.87
N THR A 308 -22.35 -21.37 42.90
CA THR A 308 -20.97 -20.94 42.64
C THR A 308 -20.83 -19.42 42.66
N PHE A 309 -19.62 -18.94 42.89
CA PHE A 309 -19.30 -17.51 42.95
C PHE A 309 -17.92 -17.23 42.37
N GLN A 310 -17.61 -15.97 42.09
CA GLN A 310 -16.25 -15.56 41.74
C GLN A 310 -15.94 -14.18 42.31
N SER A 311 -14.96 -14.09 43.21
CA SER A 311 -14.62 -12.84 43.90
C SER A 311 -13.60 -11.98 43.16
N GLN A 312 -12.82 -12.57 42.27
CA GLN A 312 -11.75 -11.88 41.54
C GLN A 312 -12.14 -11.62 40.08
N GLN A 313 -11.52 -10.61 39.48
CA GLN A 313 -11.67 -10.36 38.05
C GLN A 313 -10.72 -11.26 37.24
N GLY A 314 -11.00 -11.45 35.96
CA GLY A 314 -10.08 -12.13 35.04
C GLY A 314 -10.01 -13.65 35.23
N GLN A 315 -11.06 -14.25 35.79
CA GLN A 315 -11.03 -15.66 36.18
C GLN A 315 -11.61 -16.57 35.10
N THR A 316 -11.13 -17.81 35.07
CA THR A 316 -11.49 -18.81 34.05
C THR A 316 -12.51 -19.83 34.55
N SER A 317 -12.91 -19.74 35.82
CA SER A 317 -13.89 -20.64 36.43
C SER A 317 -14.56 -19.99 37.64
N CYS A 318 -15.68 -20.56 38.07
CA CYS A 318 -16.33 -20.19 39.33
C CYS A 318 -15.92 -21.13 40.47
N ILE A 319 -15.93 -20.59 41.67
CA ILE A 319 -15.61 -21.28 42.92
C ILE A 319 -16.93 -21.79 43.52
N THR A 320 -16.99 -23.04 43.97
CA THR A 320 -18.18 -23.58 44.64
C THR A 320 -18.32 -23.04 46.05
N CYS A 321 -19.54 -22.72 46.47
CA CYS A 321 -19.80 -22.38 47.88
C CYS A 321 -19.55 -23.59 48.78
N ALA A 322 -18.82 -23.38 49.87
CA ALA A 322 -18.55 -24.41 50.87
C ALA A 322 -19.83 -24.74 51.67
N PRO A 323 -19.94 -25.94 52.28
CA PRO A 323 -21.04 -26.26 53.20
C PRO A 323 -21.26 -25.15 54.24
N GLY A 324 -22.53 -24.92 54.56
CA GLY A 324 -22.98 -23.82 55.40
C GLY A 324 -23.13 -22.48 54.67
N THR A 325 -22.67 -22.36 53.43
CA THR A 325 -22.82 -21.15 52.60
C THR A 325 -23.47 -21.46 51.26
N VAL A 326 -24.14 -20.47 50.67
CA VAL A 326 -24.90 -20.64 49.42
C VAL A 326 -24.72 -19.47 48.48
N ALA A 327 -24.84 -19.74 47.18
CA ALA A 327 -25.00 -18.71 46.15
C ALA A 327 -26.41 -18.77 45.56
N ALA A 328 -27.32 -18.00 46.13
CA ALA A 328 -28.76 -18.09 45.84
C ALA A 328 -29.15 -17.66 44.43
N VAL A 329 -28.35 -16.81 43.81
CA VAL A 329 -28.58 -16.30 42.46
C VAL A 329 -27.32 -16.44 41.63
N THR A 330 -27.47 -16.42 40.30
CA THR A 330 -26.34 -16.40 39.38
C THR A 330 -25.56 -15.10 39.49
N GLY A 331 -24.26 -15.12 39.18
CA GLY A 331 -23.43 -13.92 39.15
C GLY A 331 -22.98 -13.42 40.52
N MET A 332 -23.07 -14.25 41.55
CA MET A 332 -22.62 -13.89 42.90
C MET A 332 -21.09 -13.72 42.94
N SER A 333 -20.62 -12.66 43.60
CA SER A 333 -19.19 -12.42 43.84
C SER A 333 -18.69 -12.99 45.19
N SER A 334 -19.60 -13.49 46.02
CA SER A 334 -19.33 -14.15 47.29
C SER A 334 -20.48 -15.10 47.64
N CYS A 335 -20.20 -16.08 48.51
CA CYS A 335 -21.25 -16.91 49.10
C CYS A 335 -21.85 -16.24 50.34
N THR A 336 -23.14 -16.46 50.56
CA THR A 336 -23.86 -16.00 51.75
C THR A 336 -23.97 -17.15 52.74
N ALA A 337 -23.61 -16.92 53.99
CA ALA A 337 -23.78 -17.91 55.05
C ALA A 337 -25.27 -18.18 55.32
N CYS A 338 -25.62 -19.44 55.58
CA CYS A 338 -26.96 -19.78 56.03
C CYS A 338 -27.27 -19.08 57.35
N SER A 339 -28.40 -18.38 57.43
CA SER A 339 -28.84 -17.71 58.66
C SER A 339 -29.07 -18.74 59.77
N PRO A 340 -28.98 -18.35 61.06
CA PRO A 340 -29.35 -19.20 62.18
C PRO A 340 -30.71 -19.88 61.96
N GLY A 341 -30.83 -21.13 62.40
CA GLY A 341 -31.97 -22.00 62.14
C GLY A 341 -31.96 -22.68 60.77
N LYS A 342 -30.99 -22.36 59.91
CA LYS A 342 -30.80 -23.01 58.60
C LYS A 342 -29.41 -23.60 58.45
N TYR A 343 -29.29 -24.60 57.60
CA TYR A 343 -28.04 -25.29 57.31
C TYR A 343 -27.90 -25.65 55.82
N GLN A 344 -26.69 -26.00 55.41
CA GLN A 344 -26.43 -26.60 54.11
C GLN A 344 -25.25 -27.57 54.20
N ASN A 345 -25.50 -28.86 53.98
CA ASN A 345 -24.50 -29.91 54.17
C ASN A 345 -23.63 -30.19 52.93
N GLN A 346 -24.04 -29.73 51.75
CA GLN A 346 -23.33 -29.95 50.50
C GLN A 346 -22.70 -28.66 49.95
N ALA A 347 -21.54 -28.79 49.32
CA ALA A 347 -20.93 -27.70 48.56
C ALA A 347 -21.74 -27.43 47.28
N GLY A 348 -21.64 -26.20 46.76
CA GLY A 348 -22.21 -25.87 45.46
C GLY A 348 -23.74 -25.66 45.45
N GLN A 349 -24.33 -25.36 46.60
CA GLN A 349 -25.79 -25.29 46.74
C GLN A 349 -26.33 -23.86 46.66
N ALA A 350 -27.51 -23.72 46.06
CA ALA A 350 -28.18 -22.43 45.87
C ALA A 350 -29.04 -22.02 47.07
N SER A 351 -29.46 -22.94 47.92
CA SER A 351 -30.40 -22.65 49.01
C SER A 351 -29.99 -23.31 50.33
N CYS A 352 -30.38 -22.66 51.42
CA CYS A 352 -30.23 -23.22 52.76
C CYS A 352 -31.51 -23.99 53.13
N MET A 353 -31.33 -25.13 53.77
CA MET A 353 -32.40 -25.94 54.31
C MET A 353 -32.70 -25.49 55.75
N ASN A 354 -33.96 -25.54 56.17
CA ASN A 354 -34.32 -25.29 57.57
C ASN A 354 -33.87 -26.49 58.43
N CYS A 355 -33.47 -26.25 59.67
CA CYS A 355 -33.34 -27.33 60.65
C CYS A 355 -34.70 -27.99 60.86
N ASP A 356 -34.76 -29.32 60.75
CA ASP A 356 -35.98 -30.08 60.99
C ASP A 356 -36.37 -30.02 62.48
N PRO A 357 -37.66 -30.20 62.81
CA PRO A 357 -38.09 -30.33 64.20
C PRO A 357 -37.23 -31.34 64.98
N GLY A 358 -36.95 -31.03 66.25
CA GLY A 358 -36.01 -31.77 67.10
C GLY A 358 -34.55 -31.34 66.95
N THR A 359 -34.23 -30.50 65.96
CA THR A 359 -32.88 -29.96 65.74
C THR A 359 -32.85 -28.44 65.74
N PHE A 360 -31.67 -27.86 65.95
CA PHE A 360 -31.47 -26.41 65.96
C PHE A 360 -30.06 -26.02 65.49
N THR A 361 -29.88 -24.76 65.11
CA THR A 361 -28.56 -24.13 65.07
C THR A 361 -28.65 -22.63 65.35
N ASN A 362 -27.80 -22.15 66.27
CA ASN A 362 -27.67 -20.72 66.57
C ASN A 362 -26.56 -20.04 65.76
N PHE A 363 -25.75 -20.80 65.01
CA PHE A 363 -24.62 -20.26 64.26
C PHE A 363 -25.01 -19.95 62.82
N SER A 364 -24.57 -18.80 62.31
CA SER A 364 -24.55 -18.53 60.88
C SER A 364 -23.51 -19.43 60.20
N GLY A 365 -23.81 -19.89 58.99
CA GLY A 365 -22.86 -20.72 58.24
C GLY A 365 -22.84 -22.19 58.64
N SER A 366 -23.91 -22.69 59.26
CA SER A 366 -23.94 -24.07 59.77
C SER A 366 -24.04 -25.10 58.64
N ALA A 367 -23.15 -26.10 58.63
CA ALA A 367 -23.21 -27.21 57.68
C ALA A 367 -24.17 -28.34 58.11
N GLN A 368 -24.59 -28.34 59.36
CA GLN A 368 -25.48 -29.34 59.97
C GLN A 368 -26.26 -28.70 61.12
N CYS A 369 -27.41 -29.29 61.47
CA CYS A 369 -28.17 -28.92 62.66
C CYS A 369 -27.80 -29.85 63.82
N SER A 370 -27.74 -29.28 65.02
CA SER A 370 -27.51 -30.04 66.25
C SER A 370 -28.83 -30.58 66.78
N LEU A 371 -28.83 -31.79 67.32
CA LEU A 371 -29.99 -32.33 68.03
C LEU A 371 -30.27 -31.50 69.29
N CYS A 372 -31.54 -31.35 69.65
CA CYS A 372 -31.91 -30.79 70.95
C CYS A 372 -31.43 -31.71 72.08
N PRO A 373 -30.63 -31.21 73.05
CA PRO A 373 -30.16 -32.02 74.17
C PRO A 373 -31.31 -32.58 75.01
N SER A 374 -31.05 -33.66 75.76
CA SER A 374 -32.00 -34.22 76.72
C SER A 374 -32.56 -33.15 77.67
N GLY A 375 -33.85 -33.22 78.01
CA GLY A 375 -34.55 -32.20 78.79
C GLY A 375 -35.01 -30.96 78.00
N THR A 376 -34.70 -30.91 76.70
CA THR A 376 -35.17 -29.86 75.79
C THR A 376 -35.85 -30.46 74.55
N PHE A 377 -36.69 -29.66 73.87
CA PHE A 377 -37.40 -30.06 72.66
C PHE A 377 -37.50 -28.91 71.66
N GLN A 378 -37.83 -29.22 70.41
CA GLN A 378 -38.16 -28.20 69.42
C GLN A 378 -39.19 -28.72 68.41
N ASN A 379 -40.35 -28.09 68.35
CA ASN A 379 -41.45 -28.48 67.46
C ASN A 379 -41.49 -27.69 66.14
N LEU A 380 -40.76 -26.58 66.04
CA LEU A 380 -40.73 -25.72 64.86
C LEU A 380 -39.53 -26.02 63.96
N SER A 381 -39.76 -26.08 62.65
CA SER A 381 -38.68 -26.08 61.67
C SER A 381 -37.98 -24.72 61.62
N GLY A 382 -36.67 -24.69 61.41
CA GLY A 382 -35.93 -23.44 61.26
C GLY A 382 -35.50 -22.80 62.58
N SER A 383 -35.43 -23.59 63.65
CA SER A 383 -35.26 -23.08 65.01
C SER A 383 -33.81 -22.79 65.37
N THR A 384 -33.60 -21.72 66.14
CA THR A 384 -32.27 -21.25 66.57
C THR A 384 -31.88 -21.73 67.97
N ASN A 385 -32.82 -22.31 68.71
CA ASN A 385 -32.66 -22.79 70.08
C ASN A 385 -33.64 -23.92 70.36
N CYS A 386 -33.40 -24.66 71.45
CA CYS A 386 -34.34 -25.63 72.01
C CYS A 386 -35.10 -25.03 73.19
N LEU A 387 -36.35 -25.46 73.36
CA LEU A 387 -37.22 -25.10 74.47
C LEU A 387 -37.05 -26.11 75.59
N THR A 388 -37.01 -25.66 76.85
CA THR A 388 -36.95 -26.56 78.02
C THR A 388 -38.31 -27.20 78.28
N CYS A 389 -38.32 -28.47 78.69
CA CYS A 389 -39.54 -29.09 79.17
C CYS A 389 -40.02 -28.43 80.48
N PRO A 390 -41.35 -28.25 80.68
CA PRO A 390 -41.90 -27.84 81.97
C PRO A 390 -41.55 -28.86 83.06
N ASP A 391 -41.46 -28.42 84.33
CA ASP A 391 -40.99 -29.21 85.49
C ASP A 391 -41.71 -30.55 85.75
N SER A 392 -42.83 -30.82 85.06
CA SER A 392 -43.65 -32.04 85.21
C SER A 392 -43.63 -32.96 83.98
N GLU A 393 -42.84 -32.64 82.95
CA GLU A 393 -42.71 -33.42 81.72
C GLU A 393 -41.24 -33.80 81.51
N LEU A 394 -41.00 -35.00 80.98
CA LEU A 394 -39.64 -35.52 80.79
C LEU A 394 -39.35 -35.72 79.30
N GLN A 395 -38.08 -35.52 78.94
CA GLN A 395 -37.59 -35.89 77.62
C GLN A 395 -36.19 -36.54 77.70
N PRO A 396 -36.12 -37.89 77.79
CA PRO A 396 -34.88 -38.61 78.05
C PRO A 396 -33.95 -38.76 76.84
N ALA A 397 -34.45 -38.57 75.62
CA ALA A 397 -33.66 -38.71 74.39
C ALA A 397 -33.33 -37.37 73.75
N GLU A 398 -32.22 -37.30 73.01
CA GLU A 398 -31.89 -36.14 72.18
C GLU A 398 -32.78 -36.09 70.93
N GLY A 399 -32.93 -34.90 70.35
CA GLY A 399 -33.55 -34.73 69.03
C GLY A 399 -35.08 -34.69 69.02
N GLN A 400 -35.71 -34.37 70.15
CA GLN A 400 -37.14 -34.62 70.34
C GLN A 400 -38.00 -33.40 70.02
N THR A 401 -39.21 -33.66 69.49
CA THR A 401 -40.13 -32.62 69.00
C THR A 401 -41.19 -32.19 70.02
N SER A 402 -41.29 -32.89 71.15
CA SER A 402 -42.24 -32.61 72.22
C SER A 402 -41.75 -33.21 73.54
N CYS A 403 -42.27 -32.72 74.65
CA CYS A 403 -42.06 -33.31 75.97
C CYS A 403 -43.12 -34.40 76.23
N LEU A 404 -42.77 -35.40 77.04
CA LEU A 404 -43.68 -36.47 77.42
C LEU A 404 -44.30 -36.16 78.77
N GLY A 405 -45.63 -36.14 78.83
CA GLY A 405 -46.36 -36.01 80.08
C GLY A 405 -46.24 -37.26 80.97
N PRO A 406 -46.61 -37.15 82.26
CA PRO A 406 -46.39 -38.20 83.28
C PRO A 406 -47.09 -39.55 83.05
N GLY A 407 -47.87 -39.71 81.97
CA GLY A 407 -48.50 -40.98 81.57
C GLY A 407 -47.97 -41.59 80.25
N GLN A 408 -47.00 -40.96 79.57
CA GLN A 408 -46.47 -41.43 78.29
C GLN A 408 -45.11 -42.12 78.40
N CYS A 409 -44.42 -42.02 79.53
CA CYS A 409 -43.13 -42.68 79.78
C CYS A 409 -43.23 -44.21 79.89
N ASP A 410 -44.37 -44.75 80.34
CA ASP A 410 -44.58 -46.21 80.48
C ASP A 410 -44.56 -46.95 79.13
N ALA A 411 -44.90 -46.27 78.04
CA ALA A 411 -44.90 -46.85 76.69
C ALA A 411 -43.48 -47.04 76.13
N LEU A 412 -42.52 -46.18 76.49
CA LEU A 412 -41.12 -46.28 76.00
C LEU A 412 -40.28 -47.26 76.83
N TYR A 413 -40.52 -47.34 78.15
CA TYR A 413 -39.86 -48.32 79.01
C TYR A 413 -40.20 -49.76 78.59
N GLY A 414 -41.44 -50.02 78.14
CA GLY A 414 -41.85 -51.32 77.59
C GLY A 414 -41.13 -51.71 76.28
N ILE A 415 -40.76 -50.73 75.44
CA ILE A 415 -40.10 -50.99 74.14
C ILE A 415 -38.60 -51.23 74.35
N PHE A 416 -37.91 -50.42 75.16
CA PHE A 416 -36.49 -50.64 75.49
C PHE A 416 -36.28 -51.96 76.26
N TYR A 417 -37.19 -52.32 77.17
CA TYR A 417 -37.13 -53.60 77.88
C TYR A 417 -37.33 -54.80 76.93
N SER A 418 -38.14 -54.66 75.87
CA SER A 418 -38.33 -55.71 74.86
C SER A 418 -37.12 -55.94 73.97
N GLN A 419 -36.38 -54.88 73.58
CA GLN A 419 -35.16 -54.99 72.77
C GLN A 419 -33.96 -55.50 73.59
N PHE A 420 -33.83 -55.09 74.85
CA PHE A 420 -32.79 -55.62 75.74
C PHE A 420 -32.99 -57.12 76.04
N LYS A 421 -34.25 -57.59 76.05
CA LYS A 421 -34.58 -59.02 76.20
C LYS A 421 -34.20 -59.86 74.97
N GLN A 422 -34.29 -59.29 73.76
CA GLN A 422 -33.90 -59.98 72.51
C GLN A 422 -32.37 -60.08 72.31
N GLY A 423 -31.58 -59.15 72.88
CA GLY A 423 -30.11 -59.20 72.82
C GLY A 423 -29.44 -60.17 73.80
N LEU A 424 -30.16 -60.60 74.85
CA LEU A 424 -29.66 -61.58 75.83
C LEU A 424 -29.91 -63.05 75.43
N GLU A 425 -30.71 -63.30 74.38
CA GLU A 425 -31.01 -64.66 73.89
C GLU A 425 -29.98 -65.22 72.89
N SER A 426 -28.88 -64.50 72.59
CA SER A 426 -27.84 -64.96 71.64
C SER A 426 -26.50 -65.35 72.27
N VAL A 427 -26.46 -65.66 73.57
CA VAL A 427 -25.27 -66.29 74.18
C VAL A 427 -25.50 -67.81 74.23
N PRO A 428 -24.79 -68.63 73.44
CA PRO A 428 -24.90 -70.09 73.53
C PRO A 428 -24.18 -70.59 74.78
N ASP A 429 -24.87 -71.40 75.58
CA ASP A 429 -24.38 -72.08 76.78
C ASP A 429 -23.34 -73.18 76.41
N PRO A 430 -22.31 -73.43 77.22
CA PRO A 430 -21.21 -74.32 76.89
C PRO A 430 -21.55 -75.78 77.22
N ASN A 431 -21.25 -76.69 76.29
CA ASN A 431 -21.01 -78.11 76.55
C ASN A 431 -19.69 -78.52 75.91
#